data_AF-A0A165Y378-F1
#
_entry.id   AF-A0A165Y378-F1
#
_cell.length_a   1.000
_cell.length_b   1.000
_cell.length_c   1.000
_cell.angle_alpha   90.00
_cell.angle_beta   90.00
_cell.angle_gamma   90.00
#
_symmetry.space_group_name_H-M   'P 1'
#
loop_
_entity.id
_entity.type
_entity.pdbx_description
1 polymer ?
#
loop_
_entity_poly.entity_id
_entity_poly.type
_entity_poly.pdbx_seq_one_letter_code
_entity_poly.pdbx_strand_id
1 'polypeptide(L)'
;MSSQRNVTASVDPYSHLQRALLRNYLHAHADILKQEAAVVSTHTTKSVSRPLGNLYTISSTDSSVGSTRPTRSTPRVGIIGAGMAGLYIGLILQSLDIDFKILEASNRVGGRLYTYRFSDSVGERRYEYYDVGAMRFPDTRFMTRTFNLMRNRGLDITLIPYHFQSDNTFRCYNGYTYPNGVPPAVAQEDQEEGQIEAQNALAENPFRASSAQTPLQYPTLAAANAVLSEILNEPRQLFVGHPMSEAITLLINGYDSYSMRTWVKHRVPQLSTSDILWLETVDKSTGWYDRGLVDTVLESLAFDWPQPPPQQGLENPIPEINWFCIDNGSSNLPEQMAGRLQGRIERGALVTKIIEEGNFMRVNYTEQPNALAAYPPNEQTDVFSAVICTVPLPRLSFMDLDGCGIMGHNYSQWSAIRQLRYGPSIKIAIRFTNPWWEHIPGRPAIIGGQSFTDLPIRTVVYPSYPPNGKNGNHVPKSPVLIVSYCWTNDAERLSALIRENGRADPCLIPLVLRDLAKVHNIELAWLKDQYDDQEDGRNYHAWSWLSDPLSAVIVYNTVYIE
;
A
#
# COMPACT_ATOMS: atom_id res chain seq x y z
N MET A 1 -21.68 -45.53 -39.59
CA MET A 1 -22.95 -45.72 -38.88
C MET A 1 -22.82 -45.10 -37.50
N SER A 2 -23.69 -44.14 -37.22
CA SER A 2 -23.75 -43.29 -36.03
C SER A 2 -24.04 -44.07 -34.74
N SER A 3 -23.46 -43.63 -33.62
CA SER A 3 -24.19 -43.64 -32.35
C SER A 3 -23.91 -42.33 -31.60
N GLN A 4 -24.94 -41.48 -31.50
CA GLN A 4 -24.99 -40.32 -30.63
C GLN A 4 -25.24 -40.81 -29.20
N ARG A 5 -24.45 -40.34 -28.23
CA ARG A 5 -24.87 -40.31 -26.82
C ARG A 5 -25.01 -38.84 -26.41
N ASN A 6 -26.24 -38.46 -26.11
CA ASN A 6 -26.61 -37.18 -25.54
C ASN A 6 -25.95 -37.00 -24.16
N VAL A 7 -25.15 -35.95 -24.01
CA VAL A 7 -24.72 -35.44 -22.70
C VAL A 7 -25.70 -34.33 -22.33
N THR A 8 -26.61 -34.62 -21.40
CA THR A 8 -27.45 -33.61 -20.75
C THR A 8 -26.56 -32.74 -19.86
N ALA A 9 -26.54 -31.44 -20.11
CA ALA A 9 -25.92 -30.45 -19.24
C ALA A 9 -26.55 -30.50 -17.84
N SER A 10 -25.77 -30.79 -16.80
CA SER A 10 -26.22 -30.61 -15.42
C SER A 10 -26.25 -29.11 -15.13
N VAL A 11 -27.46 -28.56 -15.03
CA VAL A 11 -27.69 -27.20 -14.51
C VAL A 11 -27.35 -27.21 -13.02
N ASP A 12 -26.43 -26.34 -12.62
CA ASP A 12 -26.04 -26.14 -11.22
C ASP A 12 -27.26 -25.65 -10.40
N PRO A 13 -27.76 -26.44 -9.44
CA PRO A 13 -28.92 -26.09 -8.63
C PRO A 13 -28.70 -24.89 -7.71
N TYR A 14 -27.45 -24.43 -7.50
CA TYR A 14 -27.15 -23.26 -6.66
C TYR A 14 -27.39 -21.92 -7.38
N SER A 15 -27.40 -21.90 -8.71
CA SER A 15 -27.60 -20.68 -9.50
C SER A 15 -29.02 -20.09 -9.39
N HIS A 16 -30.03 -20.95 -9.23
CA HIS A 16 -31.42 -20.53 -9.08
C HIS A 16 -31.71 -19.99 -7.68
N LEU A 17 -31.08 -20.57 -6.64
CA LEU A 17 -31.24 -20.14 -5.26
C LEU A 17 -30.57 -18.76 -5.02
N GLN A 18 -29.37 -18.54 -5.59
CA GLN A 18 -28.67 -17.26 -5.53
C GLN A 18 -29.44 -16.14 -6.24
N ARG A 19 -30.02 -16.42 -7.42
CA ARG A 19 -30.87 -15.44 -8.14
C ARG A 19 -32.16 -15.14 -7.37
N ALA A 20 -32.73 -16.11 -6.66
CA ALA A 20 -33.92 -15.89 -5.83
C ALA A 20 -33.61 -15.07 -4.56
N LEU A 21 -32.47 -15.34 -3.90
CA LEU A 21 -31.99 -14.55 -2.76
C LEU A 21 -31.68 -13.11 -3.15
N LEU A 22 -31.01 -12.89 -4.28
CA LEU A 22 -30.74 -11.55 -4.81
C LEU A 22 -32.05 -10.79 -5.13
N ARG A 23 -33.03 -11.47 -5.74
CA ARG A 23 -34.33 -10.85 -6.05
C ARG A 23 -35.10 -10.47 -4.78
N ASN A 24 -35.06 -11.32 -3.76
CA ASN A 24 -35.70 -11.05 -2.46
C ASN A 24 -34.98 -9.93 -1.68
N TYR A 25 -33.65 -9.88 -1.73
CA TYR A 25 -32.85 -8.81 -1.13
C TYR A 25 -33.16 -7.46 -1.79
N LEU A 26 -33.17 -7.39 -3.12
CA LEU A 26 -33.52 -6.18 -3.87
C LEU A 26 -34.96 -5.73 -3.63
N HIS A 27 -35.91 -6.68 -3.48
CA HIS A 27 -37.29 -6.34 -3.16
C HIS A 27 -37.44 -5.80 -1.73
N ALA A 28 -36.73 -6.38 -0.75
CA ALA A 28 -36.80 -5.99 0.65
C ALA A 28 -36.13 -4.63 0.93
N HIS A 29 -35.19 -4.20 0.08
CA HIS A 29 -34.39 -2.98 0.28
C HIS A 29 -34.65 -1.91 -0.80
N ALA A 30 -35.68 -2.10 -1.64
CA ALA A 30 -36.02 -1.17 -2.72
C ALA A 30 -36.31 0.26 -2.22
N ASP A 31 -36.84 0.41 -1.00
CA ASP A 31 -37.17 1.71 -0.43
C ASP A 31 -35.94 2.43 0.16
N ILE A 32 -34.93 1.68 0.62
CA ILE A 32 -33.64 2.22 1.07
C ILE A 32 -32.86 2.74 -0.13
N LEU A 33 -32.83 1.99 -1.24
CA LEU A 33 -32.18 2.40 -2.49
C LEU A 33 -32.86 3.63 -3.13
N LYS A 34 -34.18 3.77 -2.98
CA LYS A 34 -34.91 4.97 -3.43
C LYS A 34 -34.63 6.19 -2.55
N GLN A 35 -34.43 6.01 -1.24
CA GLN A 35 -34.07 7.10 -0.33
C GLN A 35 -32.65 7.60 -0.60
N GLU A 36 -31.69 6.71 -0.87
CA GLU A 36 -30.32 7.11 -1.24
C GLU A 36 -30.27 7.84 -2.59
N ALA A 37 -31.06 7.41 -3.59
CA ALA A 37 -31.17 8.12 -4.88
C ALA A 37 -31.82 9.51 -4.74
N ALA A 38 -32.74 9.70 -3.79
CA ALA A 38 -33.40 10.99 -3.55
C ALA A 38 -32.46 12.01 -2.87
N VAL A 39 -31.57 11.55 -1.98
CA VAL A 39 -30.60 12.40 -1.26
C VAL A 39 -29.55 13.01 -2.22
N VAL A 40 -29.24 12.34 -3.34
CA VAL A 40 -28.28 12.84 -4.34
C VAL A 40 -28.86 13.96 -5.23
N SER A 41 -30.19 14.13 -5.30
CA SER A 41 -30.82 15.03 -6.29
C SER A 41 -31.32 16.39 -5.77
N THR A 42 -31.24 16.69 -4.47
CA THR A 42 -31.74 17.98 -3.95
C THR A 42 -30.85 18.60 -2.87
N HIS A 43 -29.88 19.40 -3.31
CA HIS A 43 -29.35 20.51 -2.51
C HIS A 43 -29.66 21.84 -3.20
N THR A 44 -30.90 22.29 -3.03
CA THR A 44 -31.25 23.70 -3.11
C THR A 44 -31.89 24.11 -1.78
N THR A 45 -31.27 25.11 -1.17
CA THR A 45 -31.60 25.76 0.10
C THR A 45 -33.09 26.05 0.28
N LYS A 46 -33.67 25.65 1.43
CA LYS A 46 -34.78 26.35 2.07
C LYS A 46 -34.85 26.03 3.57
N SER A 47 -34.65 27.06 4.39
CA SER A 47 -34.87 27.07 5.82
C SER A 47 -36.35 26.84 6.14
N VAL A 48 -36.66 25.92 7.04
CA VAL A 48 -37.99 25.82 7.65
C VAL A 48 -37.82 25.75 9.17
N SER A 49 -38.16 26.86 9.82
CA SER A 49 -38.37 26.98 11.26
C SER A 49 -39.61 26.19 11.69
N ARG A 50 -39.46 25.33 12.72
CA ARG A 50 -40.61 24.78 13.48
C ARG A 50 -40.61 25.35 14.90
N PRO A 51 -41.79 25.68 15.47
CA PRO A 51 -41.88 26.27 16.79
C PRO A 51 -41.75 25.21 17.89
N LEU A 52 -41.00 25.55 18.93
CA LEU A 52 -40.90 24.79 20.18
C LEU A 52 -42.15 25.04 21.02
N GLY A 53 -42.92 23.98 21.26
CA GLY A 53 -44.01 23.99 22.24
C GLY A 53 -43.46 23.88 23.66
N ASN A 54 -43.80 24.87 24.49
CA ASN A 54 -43.62 24.85 25.94
C ASN A 54 -44.38 23.68 26.58
N LEU A 55 -43.74 22.98 27.53
CA LEU A 55 -44.44 22.38 28.66
C LEU A 55 -43.43 22.04 29.78
N TYR A 56 -43.89 22.30 31.01
CA TYR A 56 -43.33 22.00 32.33
C TYR A 56 -42.47 23.06 33.02
N THR A 57 -43.21 23.95 33.70
CA THR A 57 -42.85 24.64 34.94
C THR A 57 -42.44 23.63 36.02
N ILE A 58 -41.25 23.78 36.60
CA ILE A 58 -40.91 23.21 37.91
C ILE A 58 -40.39 24.33 38.80
N SER A 59 -40.98 24.42 39.97
CA SER A 59 -40.77 25.40 41.03
C SER A 59 -39.36 25.37 41.62
N SER A 60 -38.86 26.54 41.98
CA SER A 60 -37.64 26.81 42.73
C SER A 60 -37.78 26.46 44.22
N THR A 61 -36.80 25.72 44.74
CA THR A 61 -36.06 25.82 46.02
C THR A 61 -35.11 24.61 46.01
N ASP A 62 -33.79 24.70 46.16
CA ASP A 62 -33.07 25.03 47.38
C ASP A 62 -31.55 25.13 47.10
N SER A 63 -30.83 25.52 48.14
CA SER A 63 -29.51 26.15 48.25
C SER A 63 -28.29 25.23 48.10
N SER A 64 -27.21 25.79 47.55
CA SER A 64 -25.77 25.51 47.80
C SER A 64 -25.22 24.07 47.72
N VAL A 65 -24.34 23.82 46.75
CA VAL A 65 -22.89 23.53 46.92
C VAL A 65 -22.25 23.68 45.53
N GLY A 66 -21.13 24.41 45.44
CA GLY A 66 -20.43 24.70 44.19
C GLY A 66 -19.90 23.43 43.51
N SER A 67 -20.62 22.96 42.50
CA SER A 67 -20.10 22.13 41.43
C SER A 67 -19.96 23.02 40.20
N THR A 68 -18.72 23.27 39.78
CA THR A 68 -18.45 23.81 38.44
C THR A 68 -18.89 22.76 37.42
N ARG A 69 -20.18 22.77 37.06
CA ARG A 69 -20.67 22.08 35.87
C ARG A 69 -19.81 22.56 34.70
N PRO A 70 -19.25 21.67 33.87
CA PRO A 70 -18.58 22.09 32.65
C PRO A 70 -19.58 22.95 31.86
N THR A 71 -19.22 24.20 31.61
CA THR A 71 -19.91 25.02 30.62
C THR A 71 -19.99 24.20 29.35
N ARG A 72 -21.20 24.02 28.82
CA ARG A 72 -21.53 23.18 27.66
C ARG A 72 -20.63 23.58 26.49
N SER A 73 -19.45 22.97 26.41
CA SER A 73 -18.48 23.22 25.36
C SER A 73 -19.10 22.73 24.08
N THR A 74 -18.82 23.42 22.98
CA THR A 74 -19.13 22.95 21.64
C THR A 74 -18.76 21.46 21.51
N PRO A 75 -19.60 20.62 20.87
CA PRO A 75 -19.25 19.23 20.61
C PRO A 75 -17.93 19.18 19.85
N ARG A 76 -16.90 18.62 20.47
CA ARG A 76 -15.55 18.49 19.91
C ARG A 76 -15.32 17.06 19.49
N VAL A 77 -14.90 16.84 18.25
CA VAL A 77 -14.54 15.52 17.72
C VAL A 77 -13.07 15.21 18.06
N GLY A 78 -12.80 14.02 18.59
CA GLY A 78 -11.45 13.50 18.77
C GLY A 78 -11.02 12.67 17.56
N ILE A 79 -9.82 12.88 17.05
CA ILE A 79 -9.22 12.06 16.00
C ILE A 79 -7.95 11.43 16.56
N ILE A 80 -7.84 10.10 16.47
CA ILE A 80 -6.66 9.37 16.95
C ILE A 80 -5.77 9.03 15.75
N GLY A 81 -4.57 9.60 15.74
CA GLY A 81 -3.55 9.49 14.70
C GLY A 81 -3.59 10.66 13.71
N ALA A 82 -2.43 11.27 13.46
CA ALA A 82 -2.19 12.27 12.42
C ALA A 82 -1.49 11.66 11.19
N GLY A 83 -1.86 10.43 10.84
CA GLY A 83 -1.59 9.86 9.51
C GLY A 83 -2.46 10.51 8.43
N MET A 84 -2.33 10.05 7.18
CA MET A 84 -3.10 10.62 6.07
C MET A 84 -4.61 10.62 6.28
N ALA A 85 -5.18 9.55 6.86
CA ALA A 85 -6.60 9.48 7.17
C ALA A 85 -7.01 10.56 8.20
N GLY A 86 -6.32 10.65 9.34
CA GLY A 86 -6.63 11.64 10.38
C GLY A 86 -6.44 13.08 9.93
N LEU A 87 -5.39 13.37 9.16
CA LEU A 87 -5.17 14.69 8.56
C LEU A 87 -6.27 15.03 7.55
N TYR A 88 -6.68 14.08 6.71
CA TYR A 88 -7.74 14.31 5.72
C TYR A 88 -9.10 14.54 6.40
N ILE A 89 -9.43 13.77 7.43
CA ILE A 89 -10.62 13.99 8.27
C ILE A 89 -10.56 15.40 8.89
N GLY A 90 -9.41 15.81 9.42
CA GLY A 90 -9.23 17.16 9.97
C GLY A 90 -9.52 18.26 8.95
N LEU A 91 -9.05 18.13 7.70
CA LEU A 91 -9.37 19.09 6.63
C LEU A 91 -10.87 19.13 6.31
N ILE A 92 -11.55 17.97 6.32
CA ILE A 92 -13.00 17.89 6.08
C ILE A 92 -13.76 18.58 7.22
N LEU A 93 -13.47 18.25 8.48
CA LEU A 93 -14.13 18.85 9.63
C LEU A 93 -13.89 20.37 9.69
N GLN A 94 -12.66 20.82 9.39
CA GLN A 94 -12.36 22.25 9.27
C GLN A 94 -13.19 22.92 8.18
N SER A 95 -13.39 22.29 7.03
CA SER A 95 -14.22 22.85 5.95
C SER A 95 -15.73 22.91 6.28
N LEU A 96 -16.16 22.16 7.30
CA LEU A 96 -17.54 22.12 7.77
C LEU A 96 -17.75 22.93 9.05
N ASP A 97 -16.73 23.67 9.52
CA ASP A 97 -16.73 24.44 10.77
C ASP A 97 -17.07 23.58 12.01
N ILE A 98 -16.61 22.32 12.02
CA ILE A 98 -16.77 21.41 13.16
C ILE A 98 -15.50 21.47 14.02
N ASP A 99 -15.65 21.59 15.34
CA ASP A 99 -14.55 21.62 16.29
C ASP A 99 -13.91 20.24 16.48
N PHE A 100 -12.59 20.14 16.47
CA PHE A 100 -11.88 18.88 16.66
C PHE A 100 -10.47 19.02 17.28
N LYS A 101 -9.92 17.87 17.69
CA LYS A 101 -8.52 17.67 18.12
C LYS A 101 -7.97 16.40 17.47
N ILE A 102 -6.73 16.45 17.00
CA ILE A 102 -5.99 15.26 16.55
C ILE A 102 -4.94 14.93 17.61
N LEU A 103 -4.94 13.68 18.10
CA LEU A 103 -3.94 13.14 19.02
C LEU A 103 -2.99 12.23 18.23
N GLU A 104 -1.71 12.61 18.13
CA GLU A 104 -0.67 11.87 17.42
C GLU A 104 0.42 11.42 18.38
N ALA A 105 0.67 10.11 18.41
CA ALA A 105 1.66 9.50 19.28
C ALA A 105 3.10 9.93 18.97
N SER A 106 3.43 10.13 17.69
CA SER A 106 4.75 10.55 17.25
C SER A 106 4.96 12.06 17.37
N ASN A 107 6.22 12.48 17.35
CA ASN A 107 6.59 13.87 17.11
C ASN A 107 6.49 14.26 15.62
N ARG A 108 6.15 13.33 14.73
CA ARG A 108 5.98 13.53 13.27
C ARG A 108 4.53 13.26 12.83
N VAL A 109 4.06 13.99 11.83
CA VAL A 109 2.78 13.73 11.14
C VAL A 109 3.00 12.87 9.90
N GLY A 110 1.95 12.21 9.42
CA GLY A 110 1.92 11.49 8.15
C GLY A 110 1.94 9.97 8.29
N GLY A 111 2.36 9.43 9.44
CA GLY A 111 2.40 7.99 9.68
C GLY A 111 3.19 7.27 8.58
N ARG A 112 2.52 6.43 7.78
CA ARG A 112 3.13 5.68 6.67
C ARG A 112 3.49 6.50 5.42
N LEU A 113 3.21 7.80 5.38
CA LEU A 113 3.90 8.71 4.47
C LEU A 113 5.10 9.28 5.22
N TYR A 114 6.29 8.79 4.87
CA TYR A 114 7.52 9.10 5.57
C TYR A 114 8.70 9.11 4.58
N THR A 115 9.34 10.27 4.48
CA THR A 115 10.60 10.49 3.77
C THR A 115 11.74 10.53 4.78
N TYR A 116 12.75 9.68 4.59
CA TYR A 116 14.02 9.80 5.33
C TYR A 116 15.02 10.57 4.49
N ARG A 117 15.69 11.56 5.10
CA ARG A 117 16.70 12.39 4.45
C ARG A 117 18.09 12.07 4.99
N PHE A 118 19.03 11.86 4.07
CA PHE A 118 20.44 11.65 4.38
C PHE A 118 21.18 12.97 4.60
N SER A 119 20.61 14.08 4.15
CA SER A 119 21.13 15.43 4.37
C SER A 119 20.04 16.36 4.88
N ASP A 120 20.41 17.23 5.82
CA ASP A 120 19.52 18.29 6.35
C ASP A 120 19.46 19.50 5.39
N SER A 121 20.30 19.52 4.34
CA SER A 121 20.41 20.64 3.39
C SER A 121 19.41 20.52 2.23
N VAL A 122 18.61 21.57 2.05
CA VAL A 122 17.57 21.66 1.00
C VAL A 122 18.09 22.24 -0.34
N GLY A 123 19.40 22.48 -0.44
CA GLY A 123 20.08 23.01 -1.64
C GLY A 123 20.40 21.91 -2.65
N GLU A 124 21.66 21.84 -3.10
CA GLU A 124 22.14 20.86 -4.08
C GLU A 124 21.93 19.40 -3.64
N ARG A 125 21.85 19.15 -2.32
CA ARG A 125 21.65 17.83 -1.70
C ARG A 125 20.18 17.47 -1.46
N ARG A 126 19.21 18.24 -2.00
CA ARG A 126 17.77 18.06 -1.72
C ARG A 126 17.21 16.69 -2.12
N TYR A 127 17.87 15.99 -3.04
CA TYR A 127 17.49 14.64 -3.52
C TYR A 127 18.20 13.50 -2.80
N GLU A 128 18.95 13.79 -1.72
CA GLU A 128 19.50 12.78 -0.83
C GLU A 128 18.44 12.29 0.17
N TYR A 129 17.39 11.66 -0.36
CA TYR A 129 16.32 11.07 0.42
C TYR A 129 15.82 9.79 -0.21
N TYR A 130 15.05 9.03 0.56
CA TYR A 130 14.14 8.05 0.00
C TYR A 130 12.82 8.04 0.79
N ASP A 131 11.76 7.60 0.13
CA ASP A 131 10.48 7.39 0.79
C ASP A 131 10.45 6.01 1.44
N VAL A 132 10.43 6.01 2.77
CA VAL A 132 10.32 4.82 3.63
C VAL A 132 8.98 4.11 3.42
N GLY A 133 7.92 4.91 3.22
CA GLY A 133 6.55 4.44 3.03
C GLY A 133 6.05 4.62 1.59
N ALA A 134 4.91 5.30 1.42
CA ALA A 134 4.36 5.59 0.08
C ALA A 134 5.33 6.44 -0.74
N MET A 135 5.55 6.08 -2.01
CA MET A 135 6.59 6.72 -2.86
C MET A 135 6.15 6.99 -4.30
N ARG A 136 5.04 6.37 -4.74
CA ARG A 136 4.60 6.38 -6.14
C ARG A 136 3.09 6.27 -6.22
N PHE A 137 2.50 6.99 -7.17
CA PHE A 137 1.08 7.18 -7.33
C PHE A 137 0.71 7.01 -8.81
N PRO A 138 0.04 5.91 -9.20
CA PRO A 138 -0.43 5.70 -10.56
C PRO A 138 -1.72 6.50 -10.80
N ASP A 139 -1.82 7.21 -11.92
CA ASP A 139 -3.03 7.96 -12.30
C ASP A 139 -4.09 7.00 -12.87
N THR A 140 -4.71 6.25 -11.95
CA THR A 140 -5.79 5.30 -12.22
C THR A 140 -7.09 5.76 -11.56
N ARG A 141 -8.21 5.15 -11.96
CA ARG A 141 -9.51 5.41 -11.34
C ARG A 141 -9.49 5.23 -9.82
N PHE A 142 -8.73 4.25 -9.31
CA PHE A 142 -8.52 4.00 -7.88
C PHE A 142 -7.88 5.18 -7.13
N MET A 143 -7.05 5.97 -7.79
CA MET A 143 -6.26 7.04 -7.17
C MET A 143 -6.87 8.44 -7.35
N THR A 144 -8.06 8.55 -7.96
CA THR A 144 -8.73 9.82 -8.26
C THR A 144 -8.80 10.75 -7.04
N ARG A 145 -9.18 10.22 -5.85
CA ARG A 145 -9.24 11.03 -4.62
C ARG A 145 -7.88 11.51 -4.16
N THR A 146 -6.86 10.66 -4.26
CA THR A 146 -5.48 11.00 -3.91
C THR A 146 -4.96 12.15 -4.78
N PHE A 147 -5.18 12.11 -6.09
CA PHE A 147 -4.82 13.21 -6.98
C PHE A 147 -5.66 14.47 -6.75
N ASN A 148 -6.95 14.34 -6.45
CA ASN A 148 -7.78 15.48 -6.07
C ASN A 148 -7.28 16.16 -4.79
N LEU A 149 -6.83 15.39 -3.79
CA LEU A 149 -6.18 15.94 -2.59
C LEU A 149 -4.91 16.71 -2.95
N MET A 150 -4.03 16.12 -3.76
CA MET A 150 -2.74 16.73 -4.11
C MET A 150 -2.88 17.94 -5.05
N ARG A 151 -3.83 17.93 -6.00
CA ARG A 151 -3.97 18.95 -7.05
C ARG A 151 -4.99 20.05 -6.70
N ASN A 152 -6.08 19.71 -5.99
CA ASN A 152 -7.29 20.55 -5.95
C ASN A 152 -7.68 21.06 -4.55
N ARG A 153 -6.83 20.87 -3.53
CA ARG A 153 -7.11 21.29 -2.14
C ARG A 153 -6.26 22.48 -1.65
N GLY A 154 -5.59 23.18 -2.57
CA GLY A 154 -4.76 24.34 -2.24
C GLY A 154 -3.55 23.98 -1.38
N LEU A 155 -3.01 22.77 -1.58
CA LEU A 155 -1.74 22.33 -0.99
C LEU A 155 -0.61 22.59 -2.01
N ASP A 156 0.55 23.02 -1.54
CA ASP A 156 1.72 23.23 -2.40
C ASP A 156 2.45 21.90 -2.65
N ILE A 157 1.87 21.07 -3.52
CA ILE A 157 2.39 19.75 -3.87
C ILE A 157 2.82 19.74 -5.33
N THR A 158 4.11 19.56 -5.55
CA THR A 158 4.66 19.33 -6.88
C THR A 158 4.74 17.83 -7.16
N LEU A 159 4.04 17.39 -8.21
CA LEU A 159 4.13 16.02 -8.72
C LEU A 159 5.12 15.98 -9.88
N ILE A 160 6.02 15.00 -9.85
CA ILE A 160 6.98 14.73 -10.92
C ILE A 160 6.77 13.31 -11.47
N PRO A 161 7.15 13.05 -12.74
CA PRO A 161 7.05 11.72 -13.31
C PRO A 161 7.81 10.68 -12.47
N TYR A 162 7.19 9.52 -12.28
CA TYR A 162 7.83 8.34 -11.71
C TYR A 162 7.96 7.28 -12.80
N HIS A 163 9.18 6.89 -13.14
CA HIS A 163 9.43 5.85 -14.13
C HIS A 163 9.23 4.48 -13.46
N PHE A 164 8.06 3.87 -13.63
CA PHE A 164 7.74 2.58 -13.00
C PHE A 164 8.45 1.40 -13.66
N GLN A 165 8.65 1.47 -14.97
CA GLN A 165 9.38 0.51 -15.78
C GLN A 165 10.55 1.19 -16.48
N SER A 166 11.58 0.40 -16.75
CA SER A 166 12.76 0.78 -17.53
C SER A 166 13.36 -0.48 -18.13
N ASP A 167 13.83 -0.40 -19.37
CA ASP A 167 14.40 -1.53 -20.11
C ASP A 167 15.86 -1.81 -19.70
N ASN A 168 16.52 -0.83 -19.08
CA ASN A 168 17.92 -0.95 -18.69
C ASN A 168 18.12 -1.63 -17.31
N THR A 169 17.04 -2.10 -16.67
CA THR A 169 17.11 -2.78 -15.38
C THR A 169 17.38 -4.28 -15.55
N PHE A 170 17.36 -5.07 -14.47
CA PHE A 170 17.78 -6.47 -14.48
C PHE A 170 16.78 -7.43 -13.86
N ARG A 171 16.81 -8.67 -14.34
CA ARG A 171 16.17 -9.85 -13.75
C ARG A 171 17.29 -10.82 -13.36
N CYS A 172 17.40 -11.14 -12.07
CA CYS A 172 18.44 -12.00 -11.53
C CYS A 172 17.82 -13.17 -10.76
N TYR A 173 17.68 -14.34 -11.38
CA TYR A 173 17.12 -15.54 -10.75
C TYR A 173 18.06 -16.72 -10.92
N ASN A 174 18.14 -17.57 -9.89
CA ASN A 174 18.98 -18.76 -9.85
C ASN A 174 20.46 -18.47 -10.22
N GLY A 175 20.92 -17.26 -9.90
CA GLY A 175 22.28 -16.80 -10.22
C GLY A 175 22.52 -16.33 -11.65
N TYR A 176 21.53 -16.32 -12.52
CA TYR A 176 21.61 -15.78 -13.88
C TYR A 176 20.99 -14.39 -13.93
N THR A 177 21.71 -13.43 -14.50
CA THR A 177 21.29 -12.03 -14.63
C THR A 177 21.13 -11.66 -16.09
N TYR A 178 19.96 -11.13 -16.45
CA TYR A 178 19.68 -10.59 -17.79
C TYR A 178 19.04 -9.20 -17.72
N PRO A 179 19.21 -8.34 -18.73
CA PRO A 179 18.45 -7.10 -18.86
C PRO A 179 16.93 -7.35 -18.86
N ASN A 180 16.18 -6.41 -18.32
CA ASN A 180 14.73 -6.45 -18.30
C ASN A 180 14.19 -6.21 -19.73
N GLY A 181 13.15 -6.95 -20.13
CA GLY A 181 12.55 -6.79 -21.46
C GLY A 181 13.32 -7.39 -22.64
N VAL A 182 14.57 -7.85 -22.45
CA VAL A 182 15.34 -8.54 -23.49
C VAL A 182 15.36 -10.04 -23.20
N PRO A 183 14.63 -10.88 -23.95
CA PRO A 183 14.79 -12.33 -23.83
C PRO A 183 16.23 -12.72 -24.22
N PRO A 184 16.77 -13.83 -23.67
CA PRO A 184 18.04 -14.37 -24.19
C PRO A 184 17.94 -14.53 -25.70
N ALA A 185 19.00 -14.19 -26.42
CA ALA A 185 19.01 -14.25 -27.86
C ALA A 185 18.63 -15.66 -28.34
N VAL A 186 17.65 -15.73 -29.25
CA VAL A 186 17.35 -16.95 -29.99
C VAL A 186 18.46 -17.15 -31.01
N ALA A 187 18.88 -18.40 -31.19
CA ALA A 187 19.93 -18.74 -32.11
C ALA A 187 19.60 -18.31 -33.55
N GLN A 188 20.61 -17.84 -34.29
CA GLN A 188 20.50 -17.59 -35.73
C GLN A 188 20.88 -18.85 -36.51
N GLU A 189 20.25 -19.06 -37.67
CA GLU A 189 20.45 -20.24 -38.53
C GLU A 189 21.92 -20.42 -38.99
N ASP A 190 22.71 -19.35 -39.02
CA ASP A 190 24.11 -19.35 -39.47
C ASP A 190 25.13 -19.77 -38.39
N GLN A 191 24.70 -20.13 -37.17
CA GLN A 191 25.59 -20.58 -36.09
C GLN A 191 25.86 -22.10 -36.13
N GLU A 192 26.90 -22.57 -35.44
CA GLU A 192 27.16 -24.01 -35.30
C GLU A 192 26.01 -24.70 -34.53
N GLU A 193 25.61 -25.89 -34.95
CA GLU A 193 24.45 -26.64 -34.40
C GLU A 193 24.48 -26.76 -32.87
N GLY A 194 25.63 -27.04 -32.26
CA GLY A 194 25.77 -27.10 -30.79
C GLY A 194 25.64 -25.74 -30.08
N GLN A 195 25.95 -24.64 -30.76
CA GLN A 195 25.73 -23.28 -30.26
C GLN A 195 24.26 -22.88 -30.39
N ILE A 196 23.60 -23.30 -31.47
CA ILE A 196 22.16 -23.12 -31.71
C ILE A 196 21.36 -23.81 -30.60
N GLU A 197 21.63 -25.09 -30.34
CA GLU A 197 20.95 -25.87 -29.30
C GLU A 197 21.14 -25.24 -27.91
N ALA A 198 22.36 -24.82 -27.58
CA ALA A 198 22.65 -24.19 -26.29
C ALA A 198 21.92 -22.84 -26.11
N GLN A 199 21.84 -22.01 -27.15
CA GLN A 199 21.13 -20.73 -27.10
C GLN A 199 19.61 -20.91 -27.05
N ASN A 200 19.06 -21.86 -27.82
CA ASN A 200 17.64 -22.17 -27.77
C ASN A 200 17.22 -22.70 -26.39
N ALA A 201 18.01 -23.59 -25.79
CA ALA A 201 17.78 -24.07 -24.42
C ALA A 201 17.81 -22.92 -23.39
N LEU A 202 18.69 -21.92 -23.58
CA LEU A 202 18.73 -20.71 -22.76
C LEU A 202 17.51 -19.81 -22.99
N ALA A 203 17.03 -19.66 -24.22
CA ALA A 203 15.83 -18.87 -24.52
C ALA A 203 14.56 -19.48 -23.90
N GLU A 204 14.45 -20.82 -23.88
CA GLU A 204 13.32 -21.53 -23.28
C GLU A 204 13.36 -21.55 -21.75
N ASN A 205 14.54 -21.58 -21.14
CA ASN A 205 14.72 -21.67 -19.68
C ASN A 205 15.87 -20.75 -19.20
N PRO A 206 15.72 -19.41 -19.32
CA PRO A 206 16.79 -18.43 -19.10
C PRO A 206 17.50 -18.57 -17.76
N PHE A 207 16.70 -18.80 -16.72
CA PHE A 207 17.16 -18.88 -15.34
C PHE A 207 17.40 -20.31 -14.89
N ARG A 208 17.30 -21.30 -15.78
CA ARG A 208 17.43 -22.73 -15.43
C ARG A 208 16.56 -23.13 -14.24
N ALA A 209 15.36 -22.55 -14.16
CA ALA A 209 14.41 -22.80 -13.09
C ALA A 209 13.71 -24.15 -13.27
N SER A 210 13.55 -24.58 -14.52
CA SER A 210 13.09 -25.92 -14.85
C SER A 210 14.24 -26.94 -14.86
N SER A 211 14.00 -28.14 -14.34
CA SER A 211 14.93 -29.28 -14.38
C SER A 211 14.24 -30.56 -14.88
N ALA A 212 15.01 -31.62 -15.17
CA ALA A 212 14.45 -32.92 -15.54
C ALA A 212 13.56 -33.53 -14.43
N GLN A 213 13.87 -33.24 -13.16
CA GLN A 213 13.10 -33.70 -12.00
C GLN A 213 11.89 -32.81 -11.69
N THR A 214 11.97 -31.53 -12.08
CA THR A 214 10.93 -30.51 -11.88
C THR A 214 10.72 -29.71 -13.17
N PRO A 215 10.09 -30.31 -14.19
CA PRO A 215 9.75 -29.58 -15.40
C PRO A 215 8.74 -28.48 -15.06
N LEU A 216 8.98 -27.25 -15.53
CA LEU A 216 8.05 -26.14 -15.36
C LEU A 216 7.27 -25.93 -16.65
N GLN A 217 5.98 -25.69 -16.54
CA GLN A 217 5.12 -25.41 -17.70
C GLN A 217 5.35 -24.00 -18.26
N TYR A 218 5.72 -23.05 -17.40
CA TYR A 218 5.92 -21.64 -17.76
C TYR A 218 7.27 -21.09 -17.26
N PRO A 219 8.41 -21.62 -17.76
CA PRO A 219 9.75 -21.30 -17.24
C PRO A 219 10.24 -19.88 -17.57
N THR A 220 9.66 -19.21 -18.57
CA THR A 220 10.04 -17.83 -18.94
C THR A 220 9.16 -16.80 -18.24
N LEU A 221 9.69 -15.60 -18.02
CA LEU A 221 8.91 -14.49 -17.43
C LEU A 221 7.70 -14.11 -18.30
N ALA A 222 7.86 -14.12 -19.62
CA ALA A 222 6.77 -13.82 -20.55
C ALA A 222 5.63 -14.84 -20.44
N ALA A 223 5.96 -16.14 -20.41
CA ALA A 223 4.97 -17.21 -20.25
C ALA A 223 4.28 -17.15 -18.88
N ALA A 224 5.04 -16.92 -17.80
CA ALA A 224 4.50 -16.76 -16.46
C ALA A 224 3.54 -15.55 -16.36
N ASN A 225 3.92 -14.40 -16.90
CA ASN A 225 3.07 -13.20 -16.90
C ASN A 225 1.80 -13.40 -17.74
N ALA A 226 1.89 -14.11 -18.87
CA ALA A 226 0.73 -14.40 -19.71
C ALA A 226 -0.32 -15.24 -18.97
N VAL A 227 0.10 -16.35 -18.34
CA VAL A 227 -0.83 -17.21 -17.60
C VAL A 227 -1.41 -16.50 -16.37
N LEU A 228 -0.63 -15.66 -15.68
CA LEU A 228 -1.12 -14.89 -14.53
C LEU A 228 -2.15 -13.84 -14.94
N SER A 229 -1.92 -13.17 -16.07
CA SER A 229 -2.88 -12.22 -16.63
C SER A 229 -4.21 -12.90 -16.97
N GLU A 230 -4.17 -14.11 -17.54
CA GLU A 230 -5.36 -14.91 -17.82
C GLU A 230 -6.10 -15.32 -16.53
N ILE A 231 -5.37 -15.84 -15.52
CA ILE A 231 -5.93 -16.29 -14.24
C ILE A 231 -6.63 -15.16 -13.48
N LEU A 232 -6.09 -13.94 -13.54
CA LEU A 232 -6.64 -12.77 -12.86
C LEU A 232 -7.69 -12.02 -13.68
N ASN A 233 -7.86 -12.33 -14.97
CA ASN A 233 -8.75 -11.55 -15.83
C ASN A 233 -10.20 -11.60 -15.34
N GLU A 234 -10.75 -12.79 -15.07
CA GLU A 234 -12.14 -12.97 -14.65
C GLU A 234 -12.53 -12.10 -13.42
N PRO A 235 -11.84 -12.16 -12.27
CA PRO A 235 -12.18 -11.30 -11.14
C PRO A 235 -11.90 -9.80 -11.38
N ARG A 236 -10.90 -9.45 -12.20
CA ARG A 236 -10.64 -8.05 -12.59
C ARG A 236 -11.78 -7.47 -13.43
N GLN A 237 -12.40 -8.26 -14.31
CA GLN A 237 -13.48 -7.78 -15.18
C GLN A 237 -14.75 -7.35 -14.42
N LEU A 238 -14.91 -7.71 -13.14
CA LEU A 238 -15.97 -7.17 -12.30
C LEU A 238 -15.91 -5.63 -12.17
N PHE A 239 -14.73 -5.03 -12.35
CA PHE A 239 -14.52 -3.59 -12.26
C PHE A 239 -14.77 -2.86 -13.60
N VAL A 240 -15.10 -3.61 -14.64
CA VAL A 240 -15.54 -3.08 -15.93
C VAL A 240 -17.07 -2.98 -15.91
N GLY A 241 -17.60 -1.77 -16.12
CA GLY A 241 -19.04 -1.54 -16.25
C GLY A 241 -19.82 -1.43 -14.93
N HIS A 242 -19.29 -1.91 -13.79
CA HIS A 242 -19.91 -1.74 -12.48
C HIS A 242 -19.37 -0.51 -11.71
N PRO A 243 -20.20 0.13 -10.85
CA PRO A 243 -19.71 0.99 -9.78
C PRO A 243 -18.70 0.26 -8.89
N MET A 244 -17.71 0.99 -8.36
CA MET A 244 -16.61 0.38 -7.60
C MET A 244 -17.09 -0.38 -6.35
N SER A 245 -18.06 0.17 -5.60
CA SER A 245 -18.64 -0.46 -4.42
C SER A 245 -19.35 -1.78 -4.74
N GLU A 246 -20.08 -1.83 -5.85
CA GLU A 246 -20.72 -3.04 -6.35
C GLU A 246 -19.68 -4.07 -6.79
N ALA A 247 -18.66 -3.65 -7.56
CA ALA A 247 -17.57 -4.52 -8.00
C ALA A 247 -16.81 -5.15 -6.83
N ILE A 248 -16.50 -4.38 -5.77
CA ILE A 248 -15.87 -4.90 -4.55
C ILE A 248 -16.78 -5.93 -3.86
N THR A 249 -18.08 -5.64 -3.78
CA THR A 249 -19.05 -6.57 -3.17
C THR A 249 -19.12 -7.89 -3.95
N LEU A 250 -19.17 -7.83 -5.28
CA LEU A 250 -19.14 -9.01 -6.15
C LEU A 250 -17.83 -9.78 -6.02
N LEU A 251 -16.71 -9.07 -5.93
CA LEU A 251 -15.38 -9.67 -5.75
C LEU A 251 -15.31 -10.44 -4.43
N ILE A 252 -15.72 -9.83 -3.32
CA ILE A 252 -15.72 -10.49 -2.00
C ILE A 252 -16.63 -11.73 -2.02
N ASN A 253 -17.88 -11.57 -2.49
CA ASN A 253 -18.86 -12.66 -2.49
C ASN A 253 -18.45 -13.84 -3.38
N GLY A 254 -17.74 -13.58 -4.49
CA GLY A 254 -17.33 -14.61 -5.44
C GLY A 254 -15.99 -15.27 -5.12
N TYR A 255 -15.07 -14.53 -4.48
CA TYR A 255 -13.65 -14.88 -4.52
C TYR A 255 -12.92 -14.86 -3.16
N ASP A 256 -13.55 -14.38 -2.07
CA ASP A 256 -12.88 -14.24 -0.76
C ASP A 256 -12.50 -15.58 -0.10
N SER A 257 -13.16 -16.68 -0.48
CA SER A 257 -12.82 -18.03 -0.01
C SER A 257 -11.53 -18.59 -0.60
N TYR A 258 -10.97 -17.95 -1.63
CA TYR A 258 -9.73 -18.38 -2.26
C TYR A 258 -8.53 -17.58 -1.76
N SER A 259 -7.42 -18.26 -1.49
CA SER A 259 -6.10 -17.66 -1.62
C SER A 259 -5.68 -17.61 -3.09
N MET A 260 -4.74 -16.75 -3.45
CA MET A 260 -4.19 -16.73 -4.81
C MET A 260 -3.63 -18.12 -5.22
N ARG A 261 -2.97 -18.84 -4.30
CA ARG A 261 -2.47 -20.21 -4.53
C ARG A 261 -3.59 -21.18 -4.88
N THR A 262 -4.68 -21.16 -4.10
CA THR A 262 -5.83 -22.04 -4.36
C THR A 262 -6.56 -21.67 -5.64
N TRP A 263 -6.60 -20.38 -5.98
CA TRP A 263 -7.19 -19.91 -7.23
C TRP A 263 -6.40 -20.34 -8.46
N VAL A 264 -5.07 -20.18 -8.46
CA VAL A 264 -4.20 -20.68 -9.53
C VAL A 264 -4.42 -22.18 -9.73
N LYS A 265 -4.46 -22.97 -8.65
CA LYS A 265 -4.71 -24.42 -8.73
C LYS A 265 -6.13 -24.75 -9.20
N HIS A 266 -7.13 -23.95 -8.85
CA HIS A 266 -8.51 -24.11 -9.34
C HIS A 266 -8.61 -23.83 -10.84
N ARG A 267 -7.96 -22.78 -11.33
CA ARG A 267 -7.99 -22.36 -12.73
C ARG A 267 -7.15 -23.23 -13.65
N VAL A 268 -6.02 -23.73 -13.15
CA VAL A 268 -5.07 -24.53 -13.92
C VAL A 268 -4.70 -25.78 -13.13
N PRO A 269 -5.61 -26.78 -13.01
CA PRO A 269 -5.45 -27.94 -12.11
C PRO A 269 -4.21 -28.80 -12.40
N GLN A 270 -3.68 -28.74 -13.61
CA GLN A 270 -2.49 -29.46 -14.03
C GLN A 270 -1.18 -28.89 -13.45
N LEU A 271 -1.16 -27.63 -12.98
CA LEU A 271 0.06 -27.04 -12.44
C LEU A 271 0.55 -27.78 -11.20
N SER A 272 1.84 -28.12 -11.23
CA SER A 272 2.52 -28.69 -10.07
C SER A 272 2.74 -27.64 -8.99
N THR A 273 3.11 -28.08 -7.78
CA THR A 273 3.53 -27.16 -6.72
C THR A 273 4.72 -26.30 -7.17
N SER A 274 5.65 -26.88 -7.92
CA SER A 274 6.83 -26.17 -8.45
C SER A 274 6.45 -25.08 -9.45
N ASP A 275 5.45 -25.32 -10.31
CA ASP A 275 4.92 -24.30 -11.21
C ASP A 275 4.37 -23.11 -10.43
N ILE A 276 3.54 -23.37 -9.42
CA ILE A 276 2.92 -22.29 -8.64
C ILE A 276 3.96 -21.51 -7.83
N LEU A 277 4.98 -22.18 -7.30
CA LEU A 277 6.11 -21.52 -6.62
C LEU A 277 6.93 -20.65 -7.58
N TRP A 278 7.16 -21.11 -8.80
CA TRP A 278 7.84 -20.32 -9.82
C TRP A 278 7.02 -19.09 -10.21
N LEU A 279 5.71 -19.26 -10.46
CA LEU A 279 4.80 -18.15 -10.75
C LEU A 279 4.82 -17.11 -9.62
N GLU A 280 4.74 -17.54 -8.37
CA GLU A 280 4.84 -16.64 -7.21
C GLU A 280 6.20 -15.91 -7.16
N THR A 281 7.30 -16.61 -7.45
CA THR A 281 8.66 -16.06 -7.37
C THR A 281 8.89 -14.90 -8.35
N VAL A 282 8.31 -14.99 -9.54
CA VAL A 282 8.51 -14.00 -10.61
C VAL A 282 7.46 -12.88 -10.62
N ASP A 283 6.30 -13.11 -9.99
CA ASP A 283 5.22 -12.13 -9.84
C ASP A 283 5.31 -11.33 -8.54
N LYS A 284 5.53 -12.00 -7.39
CA LYS A 284 5.35 -11.44 -6.04
C LYS A 284 6.47 -11.81 -5.06
N SER A 285 6.32 -11.38 -3.82
CA SER A 285 7.18 -11.76 -2.70
C SER A 285 6.82 -13.14 -2.13
N THR A 286 7.76 -13.77 -1.44
CA THR A 286 7.57 -15.14 -0.92
C THR A 286 6.44 -15.19 0.10
N GLY A 287 5.47 -16.08 -0.09
CA GLY A 287 4.31 -16.25 0.78
C GLY A 287 3.13 -15.32 0.44
N TRP A 288 3.23 -14.56 -0.65
CA TRP A 288 2.12 -13.74 -1.15
C TRP A 288 0.95 -14.61 -1.60
N TYR A 289 1.21 -15.72 -2.28
CA TYR A 289 0.12 -16.52 -2.87
C TYR A 289 -0.78 -17.17 -1.81
N ASP A 290 -0.33 -17.24 -0.57
CA ASP A 290 -1.12 -17.72 0.56
C ASP A 290 -1.97 -16.62 1.22
N ARG A 291 -2.05 -15.43 0.61
CA ARG A 291 -3.01 -14.35 0.94
C ARG A 291 -4.30 -14.49 0.12
N GLY A 292 -5.34 -13.77 0.55
CA GLY A 292 -6.64 -13.75 -0.13
C GLY A 292 -6.51 -13.31 -1.59
N LEU A 293 -7.25 -13.95 -2.48
CA LEU A 293 -7.31 -13.58 -3.89
C LEU A 293 -7.84 -12.15 -4.06
N VAL A 294 -8.79 -11.74 -3.22
CA VAL A 294 -9.36 -10.38 -3.20
C VAL A 294 -8.25 -9.33 -3.04
N ASP A 295 -7.30 -9.53 -2.12
CA ASP A 295 -6.17 -8.62 -1.94
C ASP A 295 -5.29 -8.54 -3.19
N THR A 296 -5.03 -9.68 -3.83
CA THR A 296 -4.21 -9.75 -5.05
C THR A 296 -4.89 -9.05 -6.23
N VAL A 297 -6.21 -9.20 -6.35
CA VAL A 297 -7.01 -8.51 -7.37
C VAL A 297 -7.01 -7.00 -7.11
N LEU A 298 -7.33 -6.55 -5.90
CA LEU A 298 -7.34 -5.12 -5.55
C LEU A 298 -5.96 -4.48 -5.73
N GLU A 299 -4.89 -5.17 -5.34
CA GLU A 299 -3.52 -4.73 -5.62
C GLU A 299 -3.31 -4.58 -7.13
N SER A 300 -3.63 -5.60 -7.93
CA SER A 300 -3.46 -5.53 -9.38
C SER A 300 -4.22 -4.36 -10.02
N LEU A 301 -5.40 -3.99 -9.50
CA LEU A 301 -6.21 -2.87 -9.99
C LEU A 301 -5.61 -1.51 -9.65
N ALA A 302 -4.84 -1.42 -8.56
CA ALA A 302 -4.13 -0.20 -8.20
C ALA A 302 -2.98 0.09 -9.18
N PHE A 303 -2.33 -0.95 -9.72
CA PHE A 303 -1.23 -0.83 -10.68
C PHE A 303 -1.69 -0.79 -12.14
N ASP A 304 -2.79 -1.47 -12.48
CA ASP A 304 -3.34 -1.54 -13.83
C ASP A 304 -4.87 -1.66 -13.80
N TRP A 305 -5.58 -0.72 -14.45
CA TRP A 305 -7.04 -0.70 -14.47
C TRP A 305 -7.60 -1.43 -15.68
N PRO A 306 -8.53 -2.40 -15.50
CA PRO A 306 -9.03 -3.23 -16.58
C PRO A 306 -9.85 -2.40 -17.57
N GLN A 307 -9.61 -2.65 -18.85
CA GLN A 307 -10.35 -2.03 -19.93
C GLN A 307 -11.56 -2.87 -20.33
N PRO A 308 -12.63 -2.24 -20.85
CA PRO A 308 -13.72 -3.00 -21.44
C PRO A 308 -13.20 -3.87 -22.60
N PRO A 309 -13.86 -5.02 -22.85
CA PRO A 309 -13.49 -5.86 -23.98
C PRO A 309 -13.54 -5.04 -25.27
N PRO A 310 -12.63 -5.34 -26.23
CA PRO A 310 -12.59 -4.59 -27.48
C PRO A 310 -13.92 -4.70 -28.23
N GLN A 311 -14.33 -3.61 -28.88
CA GLN A 311 -15.44 -3.68 -29.83
C GLN A 311 -14.99 -4.55 -31.02
N GLN A 312 -15.90 -5.35 -31.60
CA GLN A 312 -15.56 -6.30 -32.67
C GLN A 312 -14.68 -5.67 -33.75
N GLY A 313 -13.47 -6.20 -33.92
CA GLY A 313 -12.53 -5.80 -34.98
C GLY A 313 -11.59 -4.64 -34.65
N LEU A 314 -11.56 -4.14 -33.41
CA LEU A 314 -10.60 -3.11 -32.97
C LEU A 314 -9.85 -3.59 -31.74
N GLU A 315 -8.52 -3.49 -31.72
CA GLU A 315 -7.75 -3.65 -30.49
C GLU A 315 -7.95 -2.41 -29.61
N ASN A 316 -8.27 -2.59 -28.33
CA ASN A 316 -8.17 -1.50 -27.36
C ASN A 316 -6.69 -1.39 -26.98
N PRO A 317 -5.98 -0.30 -27.32
CA PRO A 317 -4.63 -0.11 -26.80
C PRO A 317 -4.71 -0.08 -25.27
N ILE A 318 -3.85 -0.84 -24.60
CA ILE A 318 -3.70 -0.78 -23.15
C ILE A 318 -3.25 0.65 -22.83
N PRO A 319 -4.04 1.45 -22.08
CA PRO A 319 -3.66 2.82 -21.79
C PRO A 319 -2.36 2.83 -21.01
N GLU A 320 -1.38 3.60 -21.48
CA GLU A 320 -0.17 3.84 -20.71
C GLU A 320 -0.54 4.56 -19.40
N ILE A 321 -0.20 3.97 -18.27
CA ILE A 321 -0.50 4.54 -16.96
C ILE A 321 0.57 5.55 -16.62
N ASN A 322 0.17 6.80 -16.43
CA ASN A 322 1.06 7.83 -15.94
C ASN A 322 1.32 7.63 -14.45
N TRP A 323 2.58 7.52 -14.07
CA TRP A 323 3.01 7.36 -12.68
C TRP A 323 3.65 8.65 -12.18
N PHE A 324 3.39 8.99 -10.92
CA PHE A 324 3.90 10.20 -10.28
C PHE A 324 4.54 9.89 -8.93
N CYS A 325 5.51 10.71 -8.52
CA CYS A 325 5.92 10.83 -7.13
C CYS A 325 5.89 12.30 -6.70
N ILE A 326 5.95 12.54 -5.39
CA ILE A 326 5.96 13.88 -4.83
C ILE A 326 7.40 14.39 -4.84
N ASP A 327 7.63 15.53 -5.50
CA ASP A 327 8.95 16.16 -5.50
C ASP A 327 9.33 16.54 -4.08
N ASN A 328 10.62 16.35 -3.76
CA ASN A 328 11.17 16.50 -2.41
C ASN A 328 10.59 15.51 -1.36
N GLY A 329 9.94 14.42 -1.79
CA GLY A 329 9.55 13.30 -0.94
C GLY A 329 8.11 13.35 -0.42
N SER A 330 7.55 12.16 -0.17
CA SER A 330 6.15 11.98 0.23
C SER A 330 5.75 12.67 1.54
N SER A 331 6.68 12.93 2.46
CA SER A 331 6.41 13.65 3.72
C SER A 331 5.93 15.09 3.50
N ASN A 332 6.20 15.68 2.33
CA ASN A 332 5.70 17.02 2.01
C ASN A 332 4.16 17.09 2.07
N LEU A 333 3.45 16.04 1.62
CA LEU A 333 1.98 16.03 1.65
C LEU A 333 1.38 16.15 3.07
N PRO A 334 1.69 15.25 4.02
CA PRO A 334 1.15 15.37 5.38
C PRO A 334 1.65 16.63 6.11
N GLU A 335 2.84 17.15 5.78
CA GLU A 335 3.34 18.42 6.35
C GLU A 335 2.51 19.61 5.88
N GLN A 336 2.21 19.71 4.57
CA GLN A 336 1.32 20.75 4.02
C GLN A 336 -0.09 20.66 4.62
N MET A 337 -0.63 19.46 4.76
CA MET A 337 -1.94 19.25 5.40
C MET A 337 -1.91 19.70 6.87
N ALA A 338 -0.89 19.32 7.64
CA ALA A 338 -0.73 19.72 9.03
C ALA A 338 -0.57 21.25 9.18
N GLY A 339 0.08 21.92 8.23
CA GLY A 339 0.19 23.38 8.17
C GLY A 339 -1.17 24.09 8.05
N ARG A 340 -2.18 23.45 7.44
CA ARG A 340 -3.56 23.98 7.37
C ARG A 340 -4.35 23.75 8.65
N LEU A 341 -3.91 22.81 9.48
CA LEU A 341 -4.54 22.36 10.73
C LEU A 341 -3.81 22.87 11.98
N GLN A 342 -3.10 24.00 11.88
CA GLN A 342 -2.31 24.56 12.98
C GLN A 342 -3.15 24.73 14.27
N GLY A 343 -2.56 24.34 15.40
CA GLY A 343 -3.22 24.38 16.71
C GLY A 343 -4.24 23.27 16.97
N ARG A 344 -4.51 22.39 16.00
CA ARG A 344 -5.46 21.27 16.14
C ARG A 344 -4.79 19.91 16.41
N ILE A 345 -3.48 19.80 16.20
CA ILE A 345 -2.72 18.55 16.31
C ILE A 345 -1.87 18.59 17.57
N GLU A 346 -2.10 17.65 18.47
CA GLU A 346 -1.25 17.40 19.63
C GLU A 346 -0.34 16.21 19.34
N ARG A 347 0.98 16.47 19.38
CA ARG A 347 2.03 15.48 19.11
C ARG A 347 2.53 14.90 20.41
N GLY A 348 3.11 13.70 20.34
CA GLY A 348 3.51 12.95 21.53
C GLY A 348 2.32 12.35 22.29
N ALA A 349 1.08 12.56 21.87
CA ALA A 349 -0.12 12.08 22.54
C ALA A 349 -0.43 10.62 22.17
N LEU A 350 0.19 9.68 22.87
CA LEU A 350 -0.06 8.25 22.71
C LEU A 350 -1.36 7.86 23.42
N VAL A 351 -2.43 7.62 22.65
CA VAL A 351 -3.69 7.11 23.21
C VAL A 351 -3.52 5.70 23.76
N THR A 352 -3.99 5.52 25.00
CA THR A 352 -3.89 4.29 25.80
C THR A 352 -5.27 3.68 26.08
N LYS A 353 -6.33 4.50 26.20
CA LYS A 353 -7.66 4.03 26.57
C LYS A 353 -8.78 4.87 25.98
N ILE A 354 -9.89 4.21 25.59
CA ILE A 354 -11.11 4.83 25.10
C ILE A 354 -12.30 4.31 25.90
N ILE A 355 -13.16 5.21 26.38
CA ILE A 355 -14.31 4.88 27.23
C ILE A 355 -15.53 5.66 26.77
N GLU A 356 -16.67 5.01 26.68
CA GLU A 356 -17.97 5.63 26.46
C GLU A 356 -18.56 6.08 27.81
N GLU A 357 -18.88 7.37 27.94
CA GLU A 357 -19.43 7.98 29.14
C GLU A 357 -20.72 8.74 28.80
N GLY A 358 -21.84 8.00 28.74
CA GLY A 358 -23.13 8.55 28.37
C GLY A 358 -23.18 8.97 26.90
N ASN A 359 -23.22 10.27 26.63
CA ASN A 359 -23.23 10.83 25.26
C ASN A 359 -21.84 11.29 24.79
N PHE A 360 -20.78 10.95 25.52
CA PHE A 360 -19.43 11.40 25.25
C PHE A 360 -18.45 10.23 25.25
N MET A 361 -17.29 10.47 24.66
CA MET A 361 -16.16 9.56 24.63
C MET A 361 -15.03 10.20 25.44
N ARG A 362 -14.58 9.54 26.49
CA ARG A 362 -13.36 9.91 27.20
C ARG A 362 -12.17 9.17 26.59
N VAL A 363 -11.11 9.92 26.32
CA VAL A 363 -9.87 9.41 25.74
C VAL A 363 -8.72 9.75 26.67
N ASN A 364 -7.98 8.73 27.07
CA ASN A 364 -6.78 8.89 27.86
C ASN A 364 -5.53 8.71 26.98
N TYR A 365 -4.50 9.50 27.24
CA TYR A 365 -3.25 9.48 26.48
C TYR A 365 -2.06 9.91 27.34
N THR A 366 -0.85 9.57 26.90
CA THR A 366 0.40 9.90 27.58
C THR A 366 1.43 10.46 26.61
N GLU A 367 2.32 11.32 27.11
CA GLU A 367 3.48 11.84 26.36
C GLU A 367 4.63 10.83 26.25
N GLN A 368 4.52 9.67 26.91
CA GLN A 368 5.58 8.65 26.94
C GLN A 368 5.34 7.57 25.87
N PRO A 369 6.04 7.59 24.72
CA PRO A 369 5.79 6.67 23.62
C PRO A 369 6.05 5.20 23.98
N ASN A 370 6.89 4.97 25.00
CA ASN A 370 7.29 3.65 25.48
C ASN A 370 6.39 3.08 26.58
N ALA A 371 5.40 3.85 27.04
CA ALA A 371 4.49 3.40 28.08
C ALA A 371 3.32 2.62 27.47
N LEU A 372 3.55 1.34 27.13
CA LEU A 372 2.47 0.34 26.97
C LEU A 372 1.96 -0.17 28.33
N ALA A 373 2.23 0.56 29.41
CA ALA A 373 1.76 0.19 30.74
C ALA A 373 0.25 0.43 30.84
N ALA A 374 -0.46 -0.46 31.55
CA ALA A 374 -1.90 -0.33 31.78
C ALA A 374 -2.29 0.98 32.51
N TYR A 375 -1.34 1.61 33.22
CA TYR A 375 -1.52 2.84 33.97
C TYR A 375 -0.25 3.69 33.89
N PRO A 376 -0.03 4.44 32.79
CA PRO A 376 1.16 5.28 32.67
C PRO A 376 1.11 6.42 33.72
N PRO A 377 2.24 6.74 34.37
CA PRO A 377 2.31 7.94 35.19
C PRO A 377 2.10 9.17 34.29
N ASN A 378 1.30 10.15 34.75
CA ASN A 378 0.96 11.38 34.02
C ASN A 378 0.06 11.19 32.79
N GLU A 379 -0.93 10.31 32.88
CA GLU A 379 -1.98 10.20 31.87
C GLU A 379 -2.81 11.50 31.80
N GLN A 380 -2.95 12.03 30.59
CA GLN A 380 -3.84 13.14 30.26
C GLN A 380 -5.19 12.60 29.81
N THR A 381 -6.22 13.44 29.88
CA THR A 381 -7.60 13.05 29.56
C THR A 381 -8.29 14.17 28.80
N ASP A 382 -8.93 13.80 27.69
CA ASP A 382 -9.88 14.65 26.99
C ASP A 382 -11.25 13.96 26.85
N VAL A 383 -12.30 14.78 26.72
CA VAL A 383 -13.67 14.33 26.48
C VAL A 383 -14.15 14.88 25.13
N PHE A 384 -14.72 14.00 24.31
CA PHE A 384 -15.17 14.30 22.96
C PHE A 384 -16.63 13.88 22.78
N SER A 385 -17.35 14.51 21.86
CA SER A 385 -18.69 14.06 21.47
C SER A 385 -18.67 12.82 20.56
N ALA A 386 -17.56 12.61 19.86
CA ALA A 386 -17.29 11.45 19.02
C ALA A 386 -15.78 11.26 18.87
N VAL A 387 -15.33 10.03 18.67
CA VAL A 387 -13.93 9.69 18.42
C VAL A 387 -13.81 8.95 17.10
N ILE A 388 -12.94 9.44 16.21
CA ILE A 388 -12.59 8.78 14.95
C ILE A 388 -11.18 8.21 15.10
N CYS A 389 -11.09 6.88 15.12
CA CYS A 389 -9.83 6.17 15.26
C CYS A 389 -9.22 5.87 13.89
N THR A 390 -8.01 6.35 13.63
CA THR A 390 -7.33 6.19 12.32
C THR A 390 -6.02 5.41 12.40
N VAL A 391 -5.69 4.89 13.58
CA VAL A 391 -4.51 4.03 13.76
C VAL A 391 -4.74 2.65 13.14
N PRO A 392 -3.66 1.94 12.75
CA PRO A 392 -3.76 0.54 12.31
C PRO A 392 -4.46 -0.35 13.35
N LEU A 393 -5.17 -1.39 12.91
CA LEU A 393 -5.89 -2.31 13.80
C LEU A 393 -5.00 -2.97 14.86
N PRO A 394 -3.74 -3.37 14.55
CA PRO A 394 -2.84 -3.87 15.59
C PRO A 394 -2.46 -2.81 16.62
N ARG A 395 -2.44 -1.53 16.26
CA ARG A 395 -2.23 -0.44 17.23
C ARG A 395 -3.49 -0.19 18.07
N LEU A 396 -4.67 -0.30 17.46
CA LEU A 396 -5.95 -0.23 18.17
C LEU A 396 -6.08 -1.36 19.21
N SER A 397 -5.61 -2.57 18.90
CA SER A 397 -5.66 -3.71 19.83
C SER A 397 -4.73 -3.58 21.04
N PHE A 398 -3.81 -2.61 21.04
CA PHE A 398 -2.94 -2.29 22.19
C PHE A 398 -3.58 -1.28 23.15
N MET A 399 -4.72 -0.70 22.80
CA MET A 399 -5.47 0.22 23.67
C MET A 399 -6.40 -0.58 24.59
N ASP A 400 -6.70 -0.04 25.77
CA ASP A 400 -7.80 -0.50 26.60
C ASP A 400 -9.13 -0.01 25.98
N LEU A 401 -9.95 -0.97 25.53
CA LEU A 401 -11.22 -0.76 24.84
C LEU A 401 -12.41 -1.37 25.59
N ASP A 402 -12.22 -1.79 26.85
CA ASP A 402 -13.27 -2.45 27.64
C ASP A 402 -14.47 -1.53 27.88
N GLY A 403 -14.22 -0.22 27.91
CA GLY A 403 -15.23 0.80 28.19
C GLY A 403 -15.94 1.38 26.96
N CYS A 404 -15.61 1.01 25.72
CA CYS A 404 -16.11 1.69 24.51
C CYS A 404 -16.97 0.83 23.58
N GLY A 405 -17.60 -0.24 24.12
CA GLY A 405 -18.56 -1.06 23.39
C GLY A 405 -17.98 -1.99 22.31
N ILE A 406 -16.67 -1.92 22.02
CA ILE A 406 -16.00 -2.81 21.06
C ILE A 406 -15.77 -4.18 21.72
N MET A 407 -15.17 -4.18 22.91
CA MET A 407 -14.98 -5.39 23.71
C MET A 407 -16.22 -5.64 24.58
N GLY A 408 -16.56 -6.91 24.82
CA GLY A 408 -17.72 -7.31 25.63
C GLY A 408 -19.08 -7.27 24.91
N HIS A 409 -19.26 -6.48 23.86
CA HIS A 409 -20.55 -6.33 23.17
C HIS A 409 -20.56 -6.79 21.70
N ASN A 410 -19.46 -6.66 20.96
CA ASN A 410 -19.38 -7.08 19.55
C ASN A 410 -18.12 -7.92 19.27
N TYR A 411 -18.20 -9.22 19.60
CA TYR A 411 -17.08 -10.13 19.42
C TYR A 411 -16.60 -10.22 17.96
N SER A 412 -17.49 -10.08 16.98
CA SER A 412 -17.11 -10.08 15.56
C SER A 412 -16.22 -8.89 15.20
N GLN A 413 -16.50 -7.71 15.74
CA GLN A 413 -15.67 -6.52 15.55
C GLN A 413 -14.30 -6.68 16.24
N TRP A 414 -14.27 -7.17 17.48
CA TRP A 414 -13.00 -7.47 18.17
C TRP A 414 -12.18 -8.54 17.43
N SER A 415 -12.84 -9.58 16.94
CA SER A 415 -12.25 -10.63 16.12
C SER A 415 -11.62 -10.05 14.86
N ALA A 416 -12.27 -9.11 14.17
CA ALA A 416 -11.71 -8.43 13.00
C ALA A 416 -10.46 -7.60 13.36
N ILE A 417 -10.51 -6.82 14.46
CA ILE A 417 -9.35 -6.04 14.95
C ILE A 417 -8.14 -6.95 15.20
N ARG A 418 -8.37 -8.14 15.77
CA ARG A 418 -7.30 -9.09 16.11
C ARG A 418 -6.81 -9.93 14.92
N GLN A 419 -7.68 -10.28 13.97
CA GLN A 419 -7.40 -11.32 12.97
C GLN A 419 -7.17 -10.81 11.55
N LEU A 420 -7.60 -9.59 11.20
CA LEU A 420 -7.38 -9.07 9.86
C LEU A 420 -5.88 -9.04 9.55
N ARG A 421 -5.49 -9.66 8.43
CA ARG A 421 -4.09 -9.95 8.12
C ARG A 421 -3.40 -8.71 7.56
N TYR A 422 -2.46 -8.18 8.34
CA TYR A 422 -1.47 -7.23 7.86
C TYR A 422 -0.26 -7.98 7.31
N GLY A 423 0.71 -7.29 6.73
CA GLY A 423 2.03 -7.90 6.70
C GLY A 423 3.20 -6.96 6.58
N PRO A 424 4.39 -7.57 6.65
CA PRO A 424 5.62 -6.84 6.89
C PRO A 424 6.18 -6.30 5.58
N SER A 425 6.83 -5.15 5.67
CA SER A 425 7.60 -4.60 4.57
C SER A 425 8.82 -3.89 5.11
N ILE A 426 9.90 -3.99 4.37
CA ILE A 426 11.14 -3.30 4.66
C ILE A 426 11.56 -2.50 3.44
N LYS A 427 12.26 -1.39 3.70
CA LYS A 427 13.08 -0.72 2.71
C LYS A 427 14.46 -0.43 3.25
N ILE A 428 15.47 -0.72 2.46
CA ILE A 428 16.87 -0.39 2.74
C ILE A 428 17.32 0.57 1.65
N ALA A 429 17.83 1.71 2.05
CA ALA A 429 18.43 2.69 1.16
C ALA A 429 19.90 2.92 1.53
N ILE A 430 20.75 3.08 0.50
CA ILE A 430 22.16 3.41 0.65
C ILE A 430 22.44 4.69 -0.14
N ARG A 431 23.21 5.60 0.46
CA ARG A 431 23.82 6.75 -0.22
C ARG A 431 25.16 6.30 -0.81
N PHE A 432 25.36 6.56 -2.09
CA PHE A 432 26.62 6.31 -2.80
C PHE A 432 27.33 7.64 -3.09
N THR A 433 28.59 7.62 -3.51
CA THR A 433 29.31 8.85 -3.88
C THR A 433 28.76 9.47 -5.16
N ASN A 434 28.27 8.63 -6.08
CA ASN A 434 27.65 8.99 -7.34
C ASN A 434 26.53 7.98 -7.67
N PRO A 435 25.55 8.34 -8.53
CA PRO A 435 24.55 7.40 -9.03
C PRO A 435 25.16 6.40 -10.03
N TRP A 436 25.99 5.48 -9.53
CA TRP A 436 26.80 4.56 -10.33
C TRP A 436 25.99 3.69 -11.30
N TRP A 437 24.69 3.46 -11.03
CA TRP A 437 23.78 2.73 -11.90
C TRP A 437 23.48 3.47 -13.22
N GLU A 438 23.70 4.79 -13.28
CA GLU A 438 23.65 5.57 -14.54
C GLU A 438 24.95 5.46 -15.35
N HIS A 439 26.00 4.88 -14.77
CA HIS A 439 27.37 4.94 -15.30
C HIS A 439 28.09 3.57 -15.32
N ILE A 440 27.33 2.47 -15.38
CA ILE A 440 27.91 1.13 -15.49
C ILE A 440 28.67 1.03 -16.82
N PRO A 441 29.98 0.70 -16.83
CA PRO A 441 30.76 0.64 -18.06
C PRO A 441 30.16 -0.32 -19.10
N GLY A 442 30.03 0.16 -20.34
CA GLY A 442 29.49 -0.63 -21.45
C GLY A 442 27.98 -0.87 -21.40
N ARG A 443 27.24 -0.17 -20.53
CA ARG A 443 25.78 -0.30 -20.42
C ARG A 443 25.07 1.05 -20.49
N PRO A 444 23.82 1.09 -20.98
CA PRO A 444 23.02 2.30 -20.95
C PRO A 444 22.65 2.69 -19.51
N ALA A 445 22.42 3.98 -19.28
CA ALA A 445 22.06 4.51 -17.96
C ALA A 445 20.71 3.95 -17.47
N ILE A 446 20.64 3.61 -16.19
CA ILE A 446 19.40 3.19 -15.54
C ILE A 446 18.68 4.42 -14.97
N ILE A 447 17.56 4.80 -15.57
CA ILE A 447 16.73 5.94 -15.13
C ILE A 447 15.40 5.39 -14.63
N GLY A 448 15.20 5.41 -13.32
CA GLY A 448 14.05 4.79 -12.66
C GLY A 448 13.88 3.29 -12.97
N GLY A 449 12.66 2.79 -12.83
CA GLY A 449 12.37 1.37 -12.96
C GLY A 449 12.83 0.54 -11.76
N GLN A 450 12.81 -0.78 -11.94
CA GLN A 450 13.09 -1.76 -10.88
C GLN A 450 13.87 -2.95 -11.43
N SER A 451 14.84 -3.45 -10.67
CA SER A 451 15.42 -4.80 -10.88
C SER A 451 14.82 -5.78 -9.89
N PHE A 452 14.66 -7.03 -10.32
CA PHE A 452 14.03 -8.08 -9.52
C PHE A 452 14.95 -9.30 -9.39
N THR A 453 14.93 -9.93 -8.22
CA THR A 453 15.76 -11.09 -7.91
C THR A 453 15.14 -12.02 -6.89
N ASP A 454 15.58 -13.28 -6.88
CA ASP A 454 15.33 -14.26 -5.81
C ASP A 454 16.37 -14.20 -4.68
N LEU A 455 17.41 -13.36 -4.80
CA LEU A 455 18.33 -13.05 -3.69
C LEU A 455 17.60 -12.29 -2.57
N PRO A 456 18.10 -12.33 -1.32
CA PRO A 456 17.46 -11.68 -0.17
C PRO A 456 16.95 -10.25 -0.38
N ILE A 457 17.64 -9.42 -1.16
CA ILE A 457 17.26 -8.02 -1.43
C ILE A 457 15.99 -7.84 -2.27
N ARG A 458 15.54 -8.89 -2.98
CA ARG A 458 14.34 -8.99 -3.84
C ARG A 458 14.13 -7.93 -4.93
N THR A 459 13.99 -6.66 -4.57
CA THR A 459 13.70 -5.56 -5.50
C THR A 459 14.66 -4.40 -5.27
N VAL A 460 15.37 -3.99 -6.32
CA VAL A 460 16.14 -2.73 -6.35
C VAL A 460 15.28 -1.69 -7.06
N VAL A 461 15.07 -0.52 -6.45
CA VAL A 461 14.24 0.56 -7.01
C VAL A 461 15.10 1.78 -7.28
N TYR A 462 15.26 2.14 -8.55
CA TYR A 462 16.06 3.29 -8.95
C TYR A 462 15.22 4.58 -8.83
N PRO A 463 15.82 5.68 -8.35
CA PRO A 463 15.10 6.94 -8.22
C PRO A 463 14.67 7.48 -9.58
N SER A 464 13.47 8.07 -9.64
CA SER A 464 12.97 8.82 -10.81
C SER A 464 13.24 10.32 -10.71
N TYR A 465 13.88 10.74 -9.61
CA TYR A 465 14.12 12.14 -9.27
C TYR A 465 15.63 12.44 -9.18
N PRO A 466 16.05 13.69 -9.47
CA PRO A 466 15.26 14.79 -10.03
C PRO A 466 14.71 14.48 -11.44
N PRO A 467 13.58 15.10 -11.84
CA PRO A 467 13.20 15.11 -13.24
C PRO A 467 14.32 15.77 -14.06
N ASN A 468 14.50 15.36 -15.31
CA ASN A 468 15.48 16.00 -16.18
C ASN A 468 15.19 17.51 -16.26
N GLY A 469 16.20 18.34 -15.99
CA GLY A 469 16.05 19.79 -15.93
C GLY A 469 15.57 20.37 -17.27
N LYS A 470 14.65 21.33 -17.22
CA LYS A 470 14.35 22.19 -18.37
C LYS A 470 15.44 23.26 -18.47
N ASN A 471 15.95 23.52 -19.67
CA ASN A 471 16.88 24.62 -19.99
C ASN A 471 18.30 24.53 -19.36
N GLY A 472 18.87 23.33 -19.23
CA GLY A 472 20.30 23.20 -18.91
C GLY A 472 20.71 23.49 -17.46
N ASN A 473 19.76 23.76 -16.56
CA ASN A 473 20.03 23.76 -15.13
C ASN A 473 20.31 22.31 -14.67
N HIS A 474 21.58 22.01 -14.40
CA HIS A 474 22.00 20.71 -13.87
C HIS A 474 21.56 20.62 -12.41
N VAL A 475 20.51 19.82 -12.15
CA VAL A 475 20.14 19.42 -10.80
C VAL A 475 20.88 18.11 -10.52
N PRO A 476 21.72 18.03 -9.47
CA PRO A 476 22.44 16.81 -9.13
C PRO A 476 21.48 15.63 -8.99
N LYS A 477 21.82 14.51 -9.64
CA LYS A 477 21.06 13.27 -9.57
C LYS A 477 21.06 12.73 -8.13
N SER A 478 20.00 12.03 -7.73
CA SER A 478 19.97 11.41 -6.41
C SER A 478 21.06 10.34 -6.30
N PRO A 479 21.98 10.42 -5.33
CA PRO A 479 22.95 9.36 -5.08
C PRO A 479 22.38 8.25 -4.18
N VAL A 480 21.09 8.32 -3.84
CA VAL A 480 20.43 7.38 -2.94
C VAL A 480 19.69 6.32 -3.74
N LEU A 481 19.99 5.06 -3.46
CA LEU A 481 19.33 3.91 -4.08
C LEU A 481 18.55 3.12 -3.04
N ILE A 482 17.30 2.77 -3.35
CA ILE A 482 16.57 1.76 -2.59
C ILE A 482 17.08 0.41 -3.05
N VAL A 483 18.07 -0.11 -2.33
CA VAL A 483 18.78 -1.35 -2.64
C VAL A 483 17.99 -2.61 -2.29
N SER A 484 16.95 -2.47 -1.47
CA SER A 484 16.01 -3.54 -1.16
C SER A 484 14.64 -2.95 -0.84
N TYR A 485 13.61 -3.38 -1.57
CA TYR A 485 12.20 -3.18 -1.21
C TYR A 485 11.50 -4.54 -1.29
N CYS A 486 11.13 -5.08 -0.12
CA CYS A 486 10.48 -6.38 -0.07
C CYS A 486 9.36 -6.43 0.99
N TRP A 487 8.64 -7.55 0.94
CA TRP A 487 7.39 -7.78 1.62
C TRP A 487 7.31 -9.20 2.15
N THR A 488 6.24 -9.50 2.89
CA THR A 488 5.88 -10.85 3.36
C THR A 488 7.09 -11.55 4.01
N ASN A 489 7.30 -12.84 3.73
CA ASN A 489 8.33 -13.62 4.41
C ASN A 489 9.75 -13.08 4.14
N ASP A 490 9.98 -12.40 3.02
CA ASP A 490 11.27 -11.77 2.72
C ASP A 490 11.54 -10.58 3.65
N ALA A 491 10.51 -9.77 3.89
CA ALA A 491 10.57 -8.66 4.84
C ALA A 491 10.74 -9.16 6.28
N GLU A 492 10.10 -10.26 6.67
CA GLU A 492 10.30 -10.87 8.00
C GLU A 492 11.76 -11.26 8.23
N ARG A 493 12.36 -11.95 7.24
CA ARG A 493 13.76 -12.39 7.30
C ARG A 493 14.72 -11.21 7.40
N LEU A 494 14.57 -10.20 6.55
CA LEU A 494 15.45 -9.03 6.58
C LEU A 494 15.21 -8.13 7.79
N SER A 495 13.99 -8.11 8.35
CA SER A 495 13.71 -7.35 9.58
C SER A 495 14.58 -7.79 10.76
N ALA A 496 15.01 -9.05 10.81
CA ALA A 496 15.92 -9.54 11.86
C ALA A 496 17.28 -8.83 11.86
N LEU A 497 17.67 -8.20 10.74
CA LEU A 497 18.91 -7.45 10.59
C LEU A 497 18.70 -5.93 10.71
N ILE A 498 17.47 -5.46 10.90
CA ILE A 498 17.12 -4.04 11.02
C ILE A 498 16.92 -3.71 12.50
N ARG A 499 17.54 -2.61 12.94
CA ARG A 499 17.48 -2.11 14.31
C ARG A 499 16.67 -0.81 14.35
N GLU A 500 16.35 -0.37 15.56
CA GLU A 500 15.64 0.89 15.76
C GLU A 500 16.35 2.09 15.13
N ASN A 501 15.58 3.13 14.80
CA ASN A 501 16.06 4.41 14.26
C ASN A 501 16.88 4.28 12.96
N GLY A 502 16.55 3.31 12.11
CA GLY A 502 17.18 3.19 10.79
C GLY A 502 18.50 2.44 10.76
N ARG A 503 19.00 2.01 11.93
CA ARG A 503 20.26 1.27 12.07
C ARG A 503 20.09 -0.18 11.64
N ALA A 504 21.20 -0.89 11.48
CA ALA A 504 21.20 -2.29 11.08
C ALA A 504 22.28 -3.10 11.79
N ASP A 505 22.13 -4.42 11.77
CA ASP A 505 23.20 -5.33 12.10
C ASP A 505 24.40 -5.14 11.15
N PRO A 506 25.66 -5.23 11.63
CA PRO A 506 26.84 -5.06 10.79
C PRO A 506 26.91 -5.97 9.56
N CYS A 507 26.20 -7.12 9.56
CA CYS A 507 26.16 -8.00 8.39
C CYS A 507 25.22 -7.53 7.27
N LEU A 508 24.30 -6.59 7.52
CA LEU A 508 23.29 -6.19 6.52
C LEU A 508 23.93 -5.54 5.29
N ILE A 509 24.81 -4.55 5.48
CA ILE A 509 25.41 -3.80 4.36
C ILE A 509 26.32 -4.68 3.49
N PRO A 510 27.21 -5.52 4.05
CA PRO A 510 27.97 -6.48 3.25
C PRO A 510 27.09 -7.45 2.44
N LEU A 511 26.00 -7.95 3.03
CA LEU A 511 25.04 -8.83 2.35
C LEU A 511 24.38 -8.09 1.18
N VAL A 512 23.86 -6.89 1.44
CA VAL A 512 23.18 -6.07 0.43
C VAL A 512 24.12 -5.72 -0.73
N LEU A 513 25.35 -5.29 -0.45
CA LEU A 513 26.33 -4.96 -1.50
C LEU A 513 26.72 -6.19 -2.34
N ARG A 514 26.88 -7.37 -1.70
CA ARG A 514 27.12 -8.63 -2.43
C ARG A 514 25.98 -8.95 -3.39
N ASP A 515 24.74 -8.87 -2.92
CA ASP A 515 23.57 -9.19 -3.74
C ASP A 515 23.37 -8.14 -4.84
N LEU A 516 23.59 -6.86 -4.53
CA LEU A 516 23.52 -5.76 -5.49
C LEU A 516 24.55 -5.93 -6.62
N ALA A 517 25.79 -6.31 -6.29
CA ALA A 517 26.81 -6.62 -7.28
C ALA A 517 26.39 -7.77 -8.22
N LYS A 518 25.78 -8.81 -7.66
CA LYS A 518 25.28 -9.97 -8.42
C LYS A 518 24.10 -9.62 -9.34
N VAL A 519 23.13 -8.85 -8.85
CA VAL A 519 21.99 -8.36 -9.64
C VAL A 519 22.45 -7.51 -10.82
N HIS A 520 23.53 -6.75 -10.66
CA HIS A 520 24.06 -5.89 -11.71
C HIS A 520 25.17 -6.55 -12.52
N ASN A 521 25.58 -7.78 -12.20
CA ASN A 521 26.73 -8.45 -12.83
C ASN A 521 27.95 -7.51 -12.92
N ILE A 522 28.37 -6.98 -11.76
CA ILE A 522 29.53 -6.10 -11.57
C ILE A 522 30.42 -6.65 -10.44
N GLU A 523 31.69 -6.23 -10.43
CA GLU A 523 32.62 -6.62 -9.37
C GLU A 523 32.23 -6.01 -8.03
N LEU A 524 32.19 -6.84 -6.96
CA LEU A 524 31.85 -6.38 -5.62
C LEU A 524 32.85 -5.34 -5.10
N ALA A 525 34.14 -5.49 -5.42
CA ALA A 525 35.17 -4.51 -5.03
C ALA A 525 34.88 -3.13 -5.65
N TRP A 526 34.56 -3.10 -6.95
CA TRP A 526 34.22 -1.85 -7.65
C TRP A 526 32.96 -1.19 -7.06
N LEU A 527 31.93 -1.97 -6.73
CA LEU A 527 30.71 -1.44 -6.11
C LEU A 527 30.98 -0.87 -4.71
N LYS A 528 31.85 -1.52 -3.92
CA LYS A 528 32.26 -1.03 -2.60
C LYS A 528 32.97 0.32 -2.70
N ASP A 529 33.76 0.56 -3.75
CA ASP A 529 34.41 1.85 -3.97
C ASP A 529 33.41 2.99 -4.28
N GLN A 530 32.16 2.67 -4.63
CA GLN A 530 31.10 3.66 -4.82
C GLN A 530 30.36 4.00 -3.52
N TYR A 531 30.53 3.20 -2.45
CA TYR A 531 29.84 3.42 -1.19
C TYR A 531 30.28 4.75 -0.58
N ASP A 532 29.32 5.57 -0.16
CA ASP A 532 29.65 6.80 0.54
C ASP A 532 29.95 6.47 2.00
N ASP A 533 31.22 6.48 2.39
CA ASP A 533 31.66 6.15 3.75
C ASP A 533 31.95 7.42 4.59
N GLN A 534 31.15 8.47 4.37
CA GLN A 534 31.21 9.67 5.19
C GLN A 534 31.00 9.36 6.68
N GLU A 535 31.77 10.01 7.55
CA GLU A 535 31.69 9.82 9.01
C GLU A 535 30.42 10.43 9.64
N ASP A 536 29.50 10.98 8.83
CA ASP A 536 28.22 11.53 9.31
C ASP A 536 27.25 10.45 9.82
N GLY A 537 27.58 9.17 9.61
CA GLY A 537 26.79 8.02 10.04
C GLY A 537 25.46 7.87 9.29
N ARG A 538 25.27 8.61 8.19
CA ARG A 538 24.07 8.59 7.33
C ARG A 538 24.44 8.03 5.95
N ASN A 539 25.13 6.90 5.93
CA ASN A 539 25.52 6.22 4.68
C ASN A 539 24.43 5.24 4.19
N TYR A 540 23.58 4.80 5.11
CA TYR A 540 22.43 3.96 4.82
C TYR A 540 21.31 4.21 5.82
N HIS A 541 20.10 3.81 5.45
CA HIS A 541 18.96 3.76 6.34
C HIS A 541 18.12 2.53 6.01
N ALA A 542 17.88 1.68 7.01
CA ALA A 542 17.07 0.48 6.88
C ALA A 542 15.85 0.58 7.79
N TRP A 543 14.66 0.42 7.23
CA TRP A 543 13.42 0.51 7.98
C TRP A 543 12.59 -0.75 7.84
N SER A 544 12.12 -1.27 8.97
CA SER A 544 11.10 -2.30 9.02
C SER A 544 9.81 -1.75 9.61
N TRP A 545 8.74 -1.81 8.83
CA TRP A 545 7.41 -1.46 9.31
C TRP A 545 6.82 -2.50 10.26
N LEU A 546 7.43 -3.69 10.35
CA LEU A 546 7.10 -4.69 11.36
C LEU A 546 7.62 -4.27 12.75
N SER A 547 8.74 -3.55 12.80
CA SER A 547 9.40 -3.13 14.04
C SER A 547 8.98 -1.74 14.52
N ASP A 548 8.20 -1.00 13.73
CA ASP A 548 7.67 0.31 14.14
C ASP A 548 6.47 0.11 15.08
N PRO A 549 6.56 0.52 16.36
CA PRO A 549 5.50 0.29 17.35
C PRO A 549 4.21 1.12 17.10
N LEU A 550 4.27 2.15 16.24
CA LEU A 550 3.13 3.01 15.93
C LEU A 550 2.37 2.55 14.68
N SER A 551 3.05 1.89 13.73
CA SER A 551 2.37 1.21 12.62
C SER A 551 1.99 -0.23 12.96
N ALA A 552 2.88 -0.90 13.71
CA ALA A 552 2.91 -2.31 14.05
C ALA A 552 2.91 -3.31 12.88
N VAL A 553 2.68 -2.89 11.62
CA VAL A 553 2.82 -3.64 10.33
C VAL A 553 2.32 -2.76 9.15
N ILE A 554 2.40 -3.23 7.89
CA ILE A 554 1.76 -2.59 6.72
C ILE A 554 0.42 -3.27 6.35
N VAL A 555 -0.54 -2.49 5.84
CA VAL A 555 -1.66 -2.98 5.02
C VAL A 555 -1.25 -2.85 3.56
N TYR A 556 -1.30 -3.93 2.80
CA TYR A 556 -0.90 -3.94 1.39
C TYR A 556 -1.89 -3.27 0.45
N ASN A 557 -3.10 -2.98 0.95
CA ASN A 557 -4.16 -2.41 0.17
C ASN A 557 -4.09 -0.89 0.21
N THR A 558 -4.23 -0.28 -0.97
CA THR A 558 -4.60 1.12 -1.14
C THR A 558 -5.87 1.36 -0.34
N VAL A 559 -5.78 2.17 0.73
CA VAL A 559 -6.97 2.58 1.47
C VAL A 559 -7.77 3.50 0.56
N TYR A 560 -8.87 2.99 0.01
CA TYR A 560 -9.83 3.83 -0.68
C TYR A 560 -10.66 4.56 0.39
N ILE A 561 -10.66 5.88 0.29
CA ILE A 561 -11.60 6.74 1.00
C ILE A 561 -12.61 7.15 -0.08
N GLU A 562 -13.88 6.81 0.06
CA GLU A 562 -14.95 7.39 -0.78
C GLU A 562 -15.32 8.82 -0.38
#